data_AF-A0A919FFR2-F1
#
_entry.id   AF-A0A919FFR2-F1
#
_cell.length_a   1.000
_cell.length_b   1.000
_cell.length_c   1.000
_cell.angle_alpha   90.00
_cell.angle_beta   90.00
_cell.angle_gamma   90.00
#
_symmetry.space_group_name_H-M   'P 1'
#
loop_
_entity.id
_entity.type
_entity.pdbx_description
1 polymer ?
#
loop_
_entity_poly.entity_id
_entity_poly.type
_entity_poly.pdbx_seq_one_letter_code
_entity_poly.pdbx_strand_id
1 'polypeptide(L)' 'MKSTTGPEPCRPRPGETIAVVPPDWEITDPAAPRCRGEVVDVVGDLVTVRVLGHLRLRRVHQVAAWSGEEQEEGAR' A
#
# COMPACT_ATOMS: atom_id res chain seq x y z
N MET A 1 -12.95 19.67 27.20
CA MET A 1 -12.82 19.44 25.74
C MET A 1 -12.20 18.07 25.57
N LYS A 2 -12.93 17.09 25.02
CA LYS A 2 -12.39 15.74 24.78
C LYS A 2 -11.72 15.77 23.42
N SER A 3 -10.39 15.67 23.39
CA SER A 3 -9.62 15.48 22.17
C SER A 3 -9.97 14.10 21.61
N THR A 4 -10.76 14.06 20.54
CA THR A 4 -10.97 12.85 19.76
C THR A 4 -9.70 12.62 18.96
N THR A 5 -8.75 11.91 19.53
CA THR A 5 -7.65 11.29 18.79
C THR A 5 -8.30 10.32 17.80
N GLY A 6 -8.37 10.69 16.52
CA GLY A 6 -8.73 9.73 15.47
C GLY A 6 -7.82 8.51 15.54
N PRO A 7 -8.24 7.33 15.06
CA PRO A 7 -7.36 6.18 15.05
C PRO A 7 -6.07 6.59 14.33
N GLU A 8 -4.92 6.49 15.02
CA GLU A 8 -3.63 6.67 14.39
C GLU A 8 -3.60 5.77 13.15
N PRO A 9 -3.16 6.26 11.98
CA PRO A 9 -3.06 5.41 10.80
C PRO A 9 -2.18 4.22 11.17
N CYS A 10 -2.77 3.04 11.25
CA CYS A 10 -2.06 1.81 11.57
C CYS A 10 -1.05 1.55 10.45
N ARG A 11 0.21 1.94 10.68
CA ARG A 11 1.29 1.69 9.74
C ARG A 11 1.49 0.16 9.66
N PRO A 12 1.39 -0.43 8.47
CA PRO A 12 1.60 -1.87 8.31
C PRO A 12 3.00 -2.28 8.74
N ARG A 13 3.15 -3.50 9.24
CA ARG A 13 4.44 -4.06 9.68
C ARG A 13 4.86 -5.25 8.80
N PRO A 14 6.16 -5.50 8.63
CA PRO A 14 6.64 -6.71 7.97
C PRO A 14 6.03 -7.98 8.59
N GLY A 15 5.57 -8.90 7.75
CA GLY A 15 4.86 -10.13 8.12
C GLY A 15 3.35 -9.97 8.27
N GLU A 16 2.81 -8.75 8.27
CA GLU A 16 1.36 -8.56 8.30
C GLU A 16 0.72 -8.94 6.95
N THR A 17 -0.46 -9.57 7.04
CA THR A 17 -1.32 -9.78 5.88
C THR A 17 -2.23 -8.57 5.70
N ILE A 18 -2.23 -7.99 4.50
CA ILE A 18 -3.10 -6.87 4.11
C ILE A 18 -4.02 -7.25 2.94
N ALA A 19 -5.09 -6.49 2.76
CA ALA A 19 -5.93 -6.55 1.57
C ALA A 19 -5.52 -5.42 0.62
N VAL A 20 -5.25 -5.77 -0.65
CA VAL A 20 -4.99 -4.82 -1.72
C VAL A 20 -6.27 -4.65 -2.53
N VAL A 21 -6.75 -3.41 -2.62
CA VAL A 21 -7.97 -3.00 -3.34
C VAL A 21 -7.56 -2.12 -4.53
N PRO A 22 -8.18 -2.24 -5.72
CA PRO A 22 -7.92 -1.33 -6.83
C PRO A 22 -8.27 0.12 -6.45
N PRO A 23 -7.56 1.11 -7.01
CA PRO A 23 -7.76 2.52 -6.65
C PRO A 23 -9.14 3.07 -7.05
N ASP A 24 -9.83 2.42 -8.00
CA ASP A 24 -11.18 2.80 -8.43
C ASP A 24 -12.27 2.39 -7.41
N TRP A 25 -11.90 1.72 -6.33
CA TRP A 25 -12.81 1.19 -5.31
C TRP A 25 -12.49 1.75 -3.93
N GLU A 26 -13.55 2.05 -3.18
CA GLU A 26 -13.43 2.41 -1.76
C GLU A 26 -12.98 1.19 -0.95
N ILE A 27 -12.00 1.37 -0.05
CA ILE A 27 -11.49 0.26 0.79
C ILE A 27 -12.59 -0.32 1.71
N THR A 28 -13.57 0.51 2.05
CA THR A 28 -14.72 0.18 2.89
C THR A 28 -15.83 -0.56 2.13
N ASP A 29 -15.82 -0.56 0.80
CA ASP A 29 -16.84 -1.24 0.00
C ASP A 29 -16.67 -2.77 0.10
N PRO A 30 -17.60 -3.51 0.71
CA PRO A 30 -17.47 -4.96 0.85
C PRO A 30 -17.44 -5.70 -0.49
N ALA A 31 -18.01 -5.14 -1.56
CA ALA A 31 -18.00 -5.75 -2.89
C ALA A 31 -16.68 -5.54 -3.66
N ALA A 32 -15.77 -4.69 -3.16
CA ALA A 32 -14.51 -4.42 -3.83
C ALA A 32 -13.66 -5.69 -4.00
N PRO A 33 -13.11 -5.95 -5.20
CA PRO A 33 -12.21 -7.06 -5.41
C PRO A 33 -10.95 -6.86 -4.56
N ARG A 34 -10.51 -7.92 -3.88
CA ARG A 34 -9.38 -7.90 -2.96
C ARG A 34 -8.37 -8.97 -3.30
N CYS A 35 -7.11 -8.60 -3.32
CA CYS A 35 -6.00 -9.55 -3.34
C CYS A 35 -5.35 -9.60 -1.96
N ARG A 36 -4.93 -10.79 -1.54
CA ARG A 36 -4.15 -10.96 -0.31
C ARG A 36 -2.71 -10.54 -0.58
N GLY A 37 -2.19 -9.62 0.22
CA GLY A 37 -0.80 -9.19 0.21
C GLY A 37 -0.12 -9.50 1.54
N GLU A 38 1.16 -9.84 1.50
CA GLU A 38 2.04 -9.90 2.66
C GLU A 38 2.99 -8.71 2.61
N VAL A 39 3.09 -7.96 3.71
CA VAL A 39 4.05 -6.87 3.83
C VAL A 39 5.42 -7.50 4.02
N VAL A 40 6.32 -7.30 3.07
CA VAL A 40 7.67 -7.87 3.14
C VAL A 40 8.67 -6.87 3.72
N ASP A 41 8.45 -5.57 3.50
CA ASP A 41 9.33 -4.51 3.99
C ASP A 41 8.62 -3.17 4.08
N VAL A 42 9.10 -2.30 4.96
CA VAL A 42 8.60 -0.93 5.16
C VAL A 42 9.79 0.01 5.36
N VAL A 43 10.01 0.89 4.38
CA VAL A 43 11.09 1.90 4.39
C VAL A 43 10.45 3.27 4.27
N GLY A 44 10.43 4.05 5.35
CA GLY A 44 9.68 5.31 5.39
C GLY A 44 8.20 5.07 5.01
N ASP A 45 7.66 5.88 4.12
CA ASP A 45 6.27 5.73 3.65
C ASP A 45 6.11 4.68 2.54
N LEU A 46 7.20 4.05 2.12
CA LEU A 46 7.19 3.00 1.10
C LEU A 46 6.94 1.63 1.75
N VAL A 47 5.91 0.93 1.25
CA VAL A 47 5.51 -0.40 1.71
C VAL A 47 5.68 -1.38 0.56
N THR A 48 6.57 -2.35 0.74
CA THR A 48 6.75 -3.43 -0.23
C THR A 48 5.80 -4.57 0.11
N VAL A 49 4.96 -4.96 -0.85
CA VAL A 49 3.93 -5.97 -0.67
C VAL A 49 4.13 -7.11 -1.65
N ARG A 50 4.28 -8.32 -1.14
CA ARG A 50 4.20 -9.54 -1.94
C ARG A 50 2.75 -9.94 -2.12
N VAL A 51 2.24 -9.84 -3.35
CA VAL A 51 0.87 -10.24 -3.66
C VAL A 51 0.80 -11.76 -3.87
N LEU A 52 -0.04 -12.42 -3.08
CA LEU A 52 -0.33 -13.85 -3.20
C LEU A 52 -1.51 -14.04 -4.15
N GLY A 53 -1.22 -14.12 -5.45
CA GLY A 53 -2.21 -14.33 -6.50
C GLY A 53 -1.89 -13.56 -7.79
N HIS A 54 -2.90 -13.40 -8.65
CA HIS A 54 -2.76 -12.63 -9.88
C HIS A 54 -3.33 -11.22 -9.69
N LEU A 55 -2.44 -10.23 -9.62
CA LEU A 55 -2.84 -8.82 -9.70
C LEU A 55 -2.91 -8.41 -11.17
N ARG A 56 -4.12 -8.23 -11.70
CA ARG A 56 -4.29 -7.69 -13.05
C ARG A 56 -4.38 -6.17 -12.97
N LEU A 57 -3.22 -5.51 -13.05
CA LEU A 57 -3.15 -4.06 -13.16
C LEU A 57 -3.78 -3.64 -14.51
N ARG A 58 -4.76 -2.73 -14.48
CA ARG A 58 -5.30 -2.15 -15.71
C ARG A 58 -4.24 -1.27 -16.37
N ARG A 59 -4.29 -1.20 -17.71
CA ARG A 59 -3.30 -0.55 -18.60
C ARG A 59 -3.02 0.93 -18.31
N VAL A 60 -3.80 1.56 -17.42
CA VAL A 60 -3.65 2.96 -16.98
C VAL A 60 -2.63 3.12 -15.84
N HIS A 61 -2.20 2.03 -15.21
CA HIS A 61 -1.13 2.10 -14.22
C HIS A 61 0.22 2.09 -14.94
N GLN A 62 0.95 3.21 -14.88
CA GLN A 62 2.38 3.20 -15.19
C GLN A 62 3.09 2.41 -14.09
N VAL A 63 3.50 1.19 -14.43
CA VAL A 63 4.29 0.33 -13.56
C VAL A 63 5.73 0.41 -14.06
N ALA A 64 6.60 1.02 -13.27
CA ALA A 64 8.05 0.95 -13.49
C ALA A 64 8.64 -0.10 -12.54
N ALA A 65 9.65 -0.83 -13.01
CA ALA A 65 10.48 -1.62 -12.09
C ALA A 65 11.17 -0.64 -11.13
N TRP A 66 10.97 -0.82 -9.84
CA TRP A 66 11.69 -0.04 -8.84
C TRP A 66 13.13 -0.55 -8.74
N SER A 67 14.11 0.34 -8.89
CA SER A 67 15.54 0.01 -8.84
C SER A 67 16.14 0.09 -7.43
N GLY A 68 15.36 0.50 -6.42
CA GLY A 68 15.83 0.58 -5.03
C GLY A 68 16.51 1.89 -4.65
N GLU A 69 16.74 2.82 -5.59
CA GLU A 69 17.30 4.14 -5.25
C GLU A 69 16.18 5.11 -4.86
N GLU A 70 16.11 5.44 -3.57
CA GLU A 70 15.48 6.67 -3.11
C GLU A 70 16.07 7.83 -3.91
N GLN A 71 15.23 8.58 -4.63
CA GLN A 71 15.61 9.95 -4.95
C GLN A 71 15.63 10.69 -3.62
N GLU A 72 16.83 10.93 -3.08
CA GLU A 72 17.06 12.04 -2.16
C GLU A 72 16.41 13.27 -2.78
N GLU A 73 15.26 13.65 -2.23
CA GLU A 73 14.58 14.88 -2.55
C GLU A 73 15.58 16.01 -2.31
N GLY A 74 15.99 16.64 -3.41
CA GLY A 74 17.12 17.55 -3.45
C GLY A 74 17.02 18.64 -2.40
N ALA A 75 18.02 18.67 -1.52
CA ALA A 75 18.37 19.86 -0.77
C ALA A 75 18.74 20.98 -1.77
N ARG A 76 17.81 21.90 -2.02
CA ARG A 76 18.12 23.29 -2.42
C ARG A 76 17.08 24.25 -1.88
#